data_AF-A0A9R1CWT7-F1
#
_entry.id   AF-A0A9R1CWT7-F1
#
_cell.length_a   1.000
_cell.length_b   1.000
_cell.length_c   1.000
_cell.angle_alpha   90.00
_cell.angle_beta   90.00
_cell.angle_gamma   90.00
#
_symmetry.space_group_name_H-M   'P 1'
#
loop_
_entity.id
_entity.type
_entity.pdbx_description
1 polymer ?
#
loop_
_entity_poly.entity_id
_entity_poly.type
_entity_poly.pdbx_seq_one_letter_code
_entity_poly.pdbx_strand_id
1 'polypeptide(L)'
;MGKPGPDPETVPEEIMAVFHDREDPNEPLTASEIAKAVNCSRRTALNRLHELEERGYLTSKKVGARSRVWWLPDDDRPSLEIPSDDPLFTGEPLLAPDEPVDETEIDDVLYGAE
;
A
#
# COMPACT_ATOMS: atom_id res chain seq x y z
N MET A 1 5.40 -34.07 21.13
CA MET A 1 6.32 -33.62 20.07
C MET A 1 5.99 -32.17 19.73
N GLY A 2 6.90 -31.23 20.00
CA GLY A 2 6.79 -29.88 19.43
C GLY A 2 7.02 -29.99 17.91
N LYS A 3 6.21 -29.27 17.12
CA LYS A 3 6.39 -29.23 15.67
C LYS A 3 7.83 -28.77 15.36
N PRO A 4 8.53 -29.40 14.40
CA PRO A 4 9.85 -28.94 13.96
C PRO A 4 9.76 -27.46 13.61
N GLY A 5 10.72 -26.66 14.09
CA GLY A 5 10.83 -25.28 13.63
C GLY A 5 11.05 -25.27 12.12
N PRO A 6 10.45 -24.32 11.38
CA PRO A 6 10.62 -24.23 9.94
C PRO A 6 12.11 -24.14 9.60
N ASP A 7 12.50 -24.82 8.51
CA ASP A 7 13.88 -24.87 8.03
C ASP A 7 14.37 -23.43 7.75
N PRO A 8 15.61 -23.06 8.13
CA PRO A 8 16.08 -21.69 7.96
C PRO A 8 16.09 -21.20 6.50
N GLU A 9 16.13 -22.11 5.51
CA GLU A 9 16.02 -21.77 4.09
C GLU A 9 14.58 -21.51 3.61
N THR A 10 13.56 -22.02 4.29
CA THR A 10 12.15 -21.94 3.82
C THR A 10 11.48 -20.60 4.16
N VAL A 11 12.04 -19.82 5.10
CA VAL A 11 11.40 -18.60 5.62
C VAL A 11 11.17 -17.52 4.55
N PRO A 12 12.11 -17.19 3.63
CA PRO A 12 11.87 -16.15 2.61
C PRO A 12 10.74 -16.52 1.65
N GLU A 13 10.68 -17.77 1.19
CA GLU A 13 9.63 -18.26 0.30
C GLU A 13 8.27 -18.30 1.01
N GLU A 14 8.23 -18.76 2.27
CA GLU A 14 7.02 -18.73 3.10
C GLU A 14 6.53 -17.30 3.35
N ILE A 15 7.43 -16.33 3.55
CA ILE A 15 7.05 -14.91 3.71
C ILE A 15 6.43 -14.38 2.41
N MET A 16 7.01 -14.68 1.26
CA MET A 16 6.45 -14.26 -0.03
C MET A 16 5.06 -14.88 -0.27
N ALA A 17 4.87 -16.15 0.09
CA ALA A 17 3.57 -16.80 0.01
C ALA A 17 2.51 -16.07 0.86
N VAL A 18 2.87 -15.53 2.03
CA VAL A 18 1.93 -14.74 2.86
C VAL A 18 1.40 -13.49 2.15
N PHE A 19 2.20 -12.86 1.29
CA PHE A 19 1.72 -11.73 0.48
C PHE A 19 0.87 -12.20 -0.70
N HIS A 20 1.27 -13.26 -1.40
CA HIS A 20 0.56 -13.74 -2.59
C HIS A 20 -0.75 -14.49 -2.30
N ASP A 21 -0.87 -15.17 -1.17
CA ASP A 21 -2.06 -15.96 -0.82
C ASP A 21 -3.23 -15.10 -0.27
N ARG A 22 -3.05 -13.78 -0.16
CA ARG A 22 -4.08 -12.85 0.35
C ARG A 22 -4.97 -12.32 -0.78
N GLU A 23 -6.17 -11.88 -0.39
CA GLU A 23 -7.13 -11.24 -1.31
C GLU A 23 -6.57 -9.93 -1.88
N ASP A 24 -5.86 -9.15 -1.06
CA ASP A 24 -5.10 -7.98 -1.49
C ASP A 24 -3.59 -8.25 -1.33
N PRO A 25 -2.85 -8.54 -2.41
CA PRO A 25 -1.42 -8.80 -2.35
C PRO A 25 -0.58 -7.56 -2.01
N ASN A 26 -1.14 -6.36 -2.20
CA ASN A 26 -0.46 -5.10 -1.91
C ASN A 26 -0.82 -4.53 -0.53
N GLU A 27 -1.61 -5.25 0.27
CA GLU A 27 -1.93 -4.84 1.64
C GLU A 27 -0.65 -4.77 2.50
N PRO A 28 -0.36 -3.63 3.15
CA PRO A 28 0.85 -3.48 3.94
C PRO A 28 0.79 -4.25 5.25
N LEU A 29 1.81 -5.06 5.53
CA LEU A 29 1.91 -5.91 6.72
C LEU A 29 3.03 -5.48 7.65
N THR A 30 2.87 -5.75 8.94
CA THR A 30 3.93 -5.61 9.93
C THR A 30 4.71 -6.92 10.11
N ALA A 31 5.96 -6.81 10.58
CA ALA A 31 6.78 -7.98 10.93
C ALA A 31 6.14 -8.88 11.98
N SER A 32 5.24 -8.35 12.83
CA SER A 32 4.51 -9.15 13.82
C SER A 32 3.44 -10.03 13.17
N GLU A 33 2.72 -9.51 12.17
CA GLU A 33 1.71 -10.28 11.42
C GLU A 33 2.38 -11.40 10.62
N ILE A 34 3.49 -11.08 9.96
CA ILE A 34 4.26 -12.06 9.18
C ILE A 34 4.84 -13.14 10.09
N ALA A 35 5.46 -12.76 11.22
CA ALA A 35 5.99 -13.72 12.19
C ALA A 35 4.92 -14.69 12.71
N LYS A 36 3.69 -14.19 12.90
CA LYS A 36 2.55 -15.01 13.29
C LYS A 36 2.12 -15.96 12.17
N ALA A 37 2.11 -15.49 10.92
CA ALA A 37 1.71 -16.29 9.75
C ALA A 37 2.68 -17.46 9.48
N VAL A 38 3.99 -17.19 9.49
CA VAL A 38 5.03 -18.23 9.23
C VAL A 38 5.52 -18.92 10.50
N ASN A 39 4.86 -18.68 11.65
CA ASN A 39 5.19 -19.27 12.95
C ASN A 39 6.69 -19.15 13.33
N CYS A 40 7.27 -17.96 13.17
CA CYS A 40 8.67 -17.68 13.50
C CYS A 40 8.79 -16.52 14.50
N SER A 41 10.02 -16.25 14.97
CA SER A 41 10.23 -15.10 15.85
C SER A 41 10.10 -13.79 15.08
N ARG A 42 9.55 -12.75 15.71
CA ARG A 42 9.48 -11.40 15.11
C ARG A 42 10.84 -10.90 14.63
N ARG A 43 11.92 -11.21 15.36
CA ARG A 43 13.29 -10.82 14.98
C ARG A 43 13.74 -11.54 13.70
N THR A 44 13.42 -12.83 13.58
CA THR A 44 13.70 -13.62 12.39
C THR A 44 12.92 -13.06 11.19
N ALA A 45 11.61 -12.85 11.33
CA ALA A 45 10.79 -12.25 10.29
C ALA A 45 11.33 -10.89 9.85
N LEU A 46 11.70 -10.02 10.80
CA LEU A 46 12.25 -8.70 10.50
C LEU A 46 13.57 -8.77 9.71
N ASN A 47 14.47 -9.67 10.08
CA ASN A 47 15.73 -9.85 9.35
C ASN A 47 15.46 -10.32 7.90
N ARG A 48 14.57 -11.30 7.73
CA ARG A 48 14.21 -11.81 6.39
C ARG A 48 13.48 -10.77 5.54
N LEU A 49 12.62 -9.95 6.15
CA LEU A 49 11.95 -8.84 5.45
C LEU A 49 12.94 -7.80 4.94
N HIS A 50 14.00 -7.52 5.70
CA HIS A 50 15.08 -6.67 5.22
C HIS A 50 15.85 -7.31 4.07
N GLU A 51 16.18 -8.61 4.15
CA GLU A 51 16.82 -9.32 3.05
C GLU A 51 15.97 -9.30 1.76
N LEU A 52 14.64 -9.44 1.87
CA LEU A 52 13.71 -9.38 0.73
C LEU A 52 13.59 -7.96 0.15
N GLU A 53 13.59 -6.94 1.00
CA GLU A 53 13.61 -5.52 0.59
C GLU A 53 14.92 -5.17 -0.13
N GLU A 54 16.07 -5.60 0.39
CA GLU A 54 17.38 -5.41 -0.24
C GLU A 54 17.47 -6.08 -1.62
N ARG A 55 16.74 -7.18 -1.81
CA ARG A 55 16.63 -7.89 -3.09
C ARG A 55 15.57 -7.31 -4.03
N GLY A 56 14.79 -6.32 -3.58
CA GLY A 56 13.75 -5.66 -4.37
C GLY A 56 12.42 -6.42 -4.46
N TYR A 57 12.22 -7.50 -3.70
CA TYR A 57 10.96 -8.26 -3.71
C TYR A 57 9.86 -7.60 -2.87
N LEU A 58 10.25 -6.77 -1.91
CA LEU A 58 9.35 -6.03 -1.04
C LEU A 58 9.80 -4.59 -0.95
N THR A 59 8.88 -3.71 -0.63
CA THR A 59 9.17 -2.33 -0.24
C THR A 59 8.65 -2.07 1.17
N SER A 60 9.22 -1.10 1.87
CA SER A 60 8.84 -0.80 3.24
C SER A 60 8.73 0.70 3.53
N LYS A 61 7.96 1.03 4.57
CA LYS A 61 7.83 2.40 5.09
C LYS A 61 7.74 2.40 6.60
N LYS A 62 8.48 3.33 7.20
CA LYS A 62 8.35 3.65 8.62
C LYS A 62 7.02 4.38 8.85
N VAL A 63 6.16 3.82 9.71
CA VAL A 63 4.83 4.36 10.01
C VAL A 63 4.70 4.88 11.44
N GLY A 64 5.78 4.78 12.24
CA GLY A 64 5.83 5.33 13.59
C GLY A 64 7.21 5.20 14.21
N ALA A 65 7.35 5.57 15.49
CA ALA A 65 8.64 5.59 16.19
C ALA A 65 9.39 4.24 16.11
N ARG A 66 8.66 3.12 16.21
CA ARG A 66 9.19 1.75 16.21
C ARG A 66 8.46 0.80 15.25
N SER A 67 7.67 1.37 14.34
CA SER A 67 6.78 0.59 13.46
C SER A 67 7.14 0.84 12.01
N ARG A 68 7.14 -0.23 11.24
CA ARG A 68 7.35 -0.29 9.80
C ARG A 68 6.35 -1.27 9.22
N VAL A 69 5.93 -1.03 8.00
CA VAL A 69 5.11 -1.93 7.20
C VAL A 69 5.83 -2.28 5.90
N TRP A 70 5.49 -3.43 5.33
CA TRP A 70 6.05 -4.01 4.11
C TRP A 70 4.94 -4.42 3.18
N TRP A 71 5.12 -4.24 1.86
CA TRP A 71 4.18 -4.65 0.81
C TRP A 71 4.95 -5.03 -0.46
N LEU A 72 4.27 -5.70 -1.39
CA LEU A 72 4.82 -6.00 -2.71
C LEU A 72 5.02 -4.69 -3.52
N PRO A 73 6.14 -4.52 -4.23
CA PRO A 73 6.31 -3.40 -5.13
C PRO A 73 5.30 -3.46 -6.28
N ASP A 74 4.79 -2.29 -6.65
CA ASP A 74 3.81 -2.12 -7.74
C ASP A 74 4.56 -2.14 -9.09
N ASP A 75 5.24 -3.24 -9.41
CA ASP A 75 6.03 -3.39 -10.65
C ASP A 75 5.12 -3.58 -11.89
N ASP A 76 3.85 -3.97 -11.65
CA ASP A 76 2.87 -4.34 -12.68
C ASP A 76 1.71 -3.34 -12.79
N ARG A 77 1.82 -2.12 -12.24
CA ARG A 77 0.98 -1.06 -12.80
C ARG A 77 1.54 -0.78 -14.18
N PRO A 78 0.81 -1.07 -15.28
CA PRO A 78 1.07 -0.29 -16.47
C PRO A 78 1.00 1.15 -15.98
N SER A 79 2.03 1.94 -16.27
CA SER A 79 1.87 3.39 -16.29
C SER A 79 0.66 3.60 -17.16
N LEU A 80 -0.51 3.73 -16.53
CA LEU A 80 -1.73 4.07 -17.21
C LEU A 80 -1.37 5.44 -17.72
N GLU A 81 -0.96 5.51 -18.99
CA GLU A 81 -0.64 6.77 -19.64
C GLU A 81 -1.96 7.51 -19.59
N ILE A 82 -2.14 8.31 -18.54
CA ILE A 82 -3.26 9.22 -18.44
C ILE A 82 -3.08 10.08 -19.68
N PRO A 83 -3.99 9.97 -20.67
CA PRO A 83 -3.81 10.71 -21.89
C PRO A 83 -3.72 12.18 -21.49
N SER A 84 -2.70 12.88 -21.99
CA SER A 84 -2.51 14.30 -21.64
C SER A 84 -3.69 15.17 -22.09
N ASP A 85 -4.56 14.62 -22.94
CA ASP A 85 -5.82 15.15 -23.46
C ASP A 85 -7.05 14.46 -22.81
N ASP A 86 -6.90 13.93 -21.59
CA ASP A 86 -8.03 13.32 -20.88
C ASP A 86 -9.09 14.40 -20.58
N PRO A 87 -10.33 14.25 -21.08
CA PRO A 87 -11.37 15.25 -20.91
C PRO A 87 -11.78 15.48 -19.45
N LEU A 88 -11.41 14.60 -18.50
CA LEU A 88 -11.51 14.91 -17.07
C LEU A 88 -10.61 16.09 -16.66
N PHE A 89 -9.47 16.28 -17.33
CA PHE A 89 -8.48 17.32 -17.01
C PHE A 89 -8.44 18.46 -18.03
N THR A 90 -8.87 18.22 -19.28
CA THR A 90 -8.82 19.21 -20.38
C THR A 90 -10.20 19.69 -20.84
N GLY A 91 -11.28 18.99 -20.46
CA GLY A 91 -12.65 19.30 -20.88
C GLY A 91 -13.36 20.33 -19.99
N GLU A 92 -14.54 20.74 -20.45
CA GLU A 92 -15.55 21.37 -19.60
C GLU A 92 -15.96 20.42 -18.47
N PRO A 93 -16.17 20.94 -17.24
CA PRO A 93 -16.53 20.10 -16.10
C PRO A 93 -17.81 19.32 -16.42
N LEU A 94 -17.75 17.99 -16.33
CA LEU A 94 -18.92 17.10 -16.45
C LEU A 94 -20.00 17.38 -15.38
N LEU A 95 -19.62 18.11 -14.32
CA LEU A 95 -20.47 18.65 -13.27
C LEU A 95 -20.40 20.18 -13.30
N ALA A 96 -20.69 20.79 -14.45
CA ALA A 96 -21.05 22.20 -14.47
C ALA A 96 -22.46 22.32 -13.87
N PRO A 97 -22.66 23.04 -12.75
CA PRO A 97 -24.01 23.46 -12.40
C PRO A 97 -24.57 24.32 -13.54
N ASP A 98 -25.87 24.22 -13.83
CA ASP A 98 -26.55 25.05 -14.84
C ASP A 98 -26.32 26.55 -14.63
N GLU A 99 -25.95 26.95 -13.41
CA GLU A 99 -25.64 28.32 -13.03
C GLU A 99 -24.27 28.36 -12.30
N PRO A 100 -23.21 28.88 -12.94
CA PRO A 100 -21.91 29.04 -12.29
C PRO A 100 -22.00 30.14 -11.23
N VAL A 101 -21.53 29.83 -10.01
CA VAL A 101 -21.33 30.85 -8.97
C VAL A 101 -20.06 31.63 -9.25
N ASP A 102 -20.09 32.94 -9.07
CA ASP A 102 -18.92 33.79 -9.20
C ASP A 102 -17.86 33.41 -8.14
N GLU A 103 -16.57 33.43 -8.51
CA GLU A 103 -15.48 33.04 -7.63
C GLU A 103 -15.43 33.85 -6.33
N THR A 104 -15.90 35.10 -6.37
CA THR A 104 -15.94 36.01 -5.22
C THR A 104 -17.14 35.78 -4.31
N GLU A 105 -18.16 35.04 -4.79
CA GLU A 105 -19.40 34.75 -4.06
C GLU A 105 -19.45 33.31 -3.52
N ILE A 106 -18.40 32.51 -3.76
CA ILE A 106 -18.30 31.12 -3.28
C ILE A 106 -18.42 31.05 -1.75
N ASP A 107 -17.77 31.96 -1.03
CA ASP A 107 -17.81 31.99 0.43
C ASP A 107 -19.21 32.34 0.97
N ASP A 108 -19.94 33.26 0.33
CA ASP A 108 -21.31 33.60 0.71
C ASP A 108 -22.29 32.45 0.44
N VAL A 109 -22.11 31.68 -0.64
CA VAL A 109 -22.98 30.51 -0.94
C VAL A 109 -22.68 29.34 0.00
N LEU A 110 -21.41 29.07 0.31
CA LEU A 110 -21.01 27.95 1.15
C LEU A 110 -21.13 28.23 2.65
N TYR A 111 -20.96 29.49 3.06
CA TYR A 111 -20.90 29.88 4.47
C TYR A 111 -21.88 31.00 4.87
N GLY A 112 -22.65 31.59 3.94
CA GLY A 112 -23.56 32.71 4.19
C GLY A 112 -24.98 32.33 4.64
N ALA A 113 -25.12 31.31 5.49
CA ALA A 113 -26.37 31.04 6.18
C ALA A 113 -26.26 31.37 7.68
N GLU A 114 -26.70 32.58 8.04
CA GLU A 114 -27.34 32.89 9.33
C GLU A 114 -28.75 33.43 9.08
#